data_AF-A0A7C5CKT8-F1
#
_entry.id   AF-A0A7C5CKT8-F1
#
_cell.length_a   1.000
_cell.length_b   1.000
_cell.length_c   1.000
_cell.angle_alpha   90.00
_cell.angle_beta   90.00
_cell.angle_gamma   90.00
#
_symmetry.space_group_name_H-M   'P 1'
#
loop_
_entity.id
_entity.type
_entity.pdbx_description
1 polymer ?
#
loop_
_entity_poly.entity_id
_entity_poly.type
_entity_poly.pdbx_seq_one_letter_code
_entity_poly.pdbx_strand_id
1 'polypeptide(L)' 'MSKGTPSFGKRNKTTHIVCRRCGHRSYNVAKRRCAHCGYPDPKWRSY' A
#
# COMPACT_ATOMS: atom_id res chain seq x y z
N MET A 1 -25.18 2.58 12.45
CA MET A 1 -24.04 3.20 11.75
C MET A 1 -22.92 3.44 12.75
N SER A 2 -21.85 2.65 12.73
CA SER A 2 -20.76 2.86 13.68
C SER A 2 -19.42 3.02 12.95
N LYS A 3 -18.89 4.24 13.01
CA LYS A 3 -17.56 4.62 12.55
C LYS A 3 -16.57 4.38 13.69
N GLY A 4 -15.29 4.23 13.39
CA GLY A 4 -14.26 4.05 14.42
C GLY A 4 -14.18 2.62 14.93
N THR A 5 -14.28 2.42 16.26
CA THR A 5 -13.92 1.18 16.98
C THR A 5 -14.41 -0.12 16.34
N PRO A 6 -15.72 -0.30 16.02
CA PRO A 6 -16.17 -1.58 15.44
C PRO A 6 -15.71 -1.78 14.00
N SER A 7 -15.28 -0.73 13.30
CA SER A 7 -14.66 -0.86 11.97
C SER A 7 -13.20 -1.32 12.05
N PHE A 8 -12.47 -1.00 13.12
CA PHE A 8 -11.08 -1.42 13.30
C PHE A 8 -10.96 -2.93 13.51
N GLY A 9 -11.89 -3.57 14.21
CA GLY A 9 -11.91 -5.03 14.39
C GLY A 9 -12.07 -5.83 13.09
N LYS A 10 -12.53 -5.19 12.00
CA LYS A 10 -12.66 -5.80 10.66
C LYS A 10 -11.39 -5.63 9.80
N ARG A 11 -10.37 -4.90 10.25
CA ARG A 11 -9.15 -4.59 9.47
C ARG A 11 -8.10 -5.70 9.54
N ASN A 12 -8.45 -6.88 9.00
CA ASN A 12 -7.56 -8.06 9.03
C ASN A 12 -6.84 -8.29 7.69
N LYS A 13 -7.17 -7.53 6.64
CA LYS A 13 -6.56 -7.66 5.31
C LYS A 13 -5.47 -6.62 5.13
N THR A 14 -4.29 -7.05 4.67
CA THR A 14 -3.19 -6.14 4.36
C THR A 14 -3.30 -5.64 2.92
N THR A 15 -3.36 -4.33 2.75
CA THR A 15 -3.39 -3.67 1.42
C THR A 15 -1.99 -3.31 0.93
N HIS A 16 -1.11 -2.87 1.83
CA HIS A 16 0.26 -2.45 1.53
C HIS A 16 1.31 -3.34 2.21
N ILE A 17 2.27 -3.80 1.42
CA ILE A 17 3.46 -4.54 1.86
C ILE A 17 4.74 -3.75 1.54
N VAL A 18 5.89 -4.24 2.00
CA VAL A 18 7.20 -3.68 1.70
C VAL A 18 7.47 -3.76 0.19
N CYS A 19 7.84 -2.63 -0.40
CA CYS A 19 8.24 -2.57 -1.79
C CYS A 19 9.68 -3.06 -1.96
N ARG A 20 9.91 -3.99 -2.89
CA ARG A 20 11.24 -4.52 -3.21
C ARG A 20 12.23 -3.49 -3.76
N ARG A 21 11.75 -2.37 -4.33
CA ARG A 21 12.62 -1.31 -4.87
C ARG A 21 13.01 -0.27 -3.83
N CYS A 22 12.04 0.25 -3.07
CA CYS A 22 12.26 1.39 -2.18
C CYS A 22 12.23 1.07 -0.68
N GLY A 23 11.97 -0.19 -0.27
CA GLY A 23 11.95 -0.60 1.14
C GLY A 23 10.75 -0.07 1.97
N HIS A 24 10.03 0.94 1.51
CA HIS A 24 8.82 1.43 2.19
C HIS A 24 7.64 0.44 2.11
N ARG A 25 6.80 0.39 3.15
CA ARG A 25 5.53 -0.36 3.19
C ARG A 25 4.44 0.33 2.35
N SER A 26 4.70 0.47 1.06
CA SER A 26 3.87 1.26 0.13
C SER A 26 3.48 0.47 -1.13
N TYR A 27 3.87 -0.79 -1.24
CA TYR A 27 3.49 -1.63 -2.37
C TYR A 27 2.08 -2.17 -2.19
N ASN A 28 1.15 -1.75 -3.04
CA ASN A 28 -0.22 -2.23 -3.00
C ASN A 28 -0.31 -3.61 -3.68
N VAL A 29 -0.76 -4.63 -2.94
CA VAL A 29 -0.78 -6.02 -3.42
C VAL A 29 -1.82 -6.23 -4.52
N ALA A 30 -3.01 -5.64 -4.35
CA ALA A 30 -4.11 -5.79 -5.30
C ALA A 30 -3.82 -5.07 -6.63
N LYS A 31 -3.27 -3.86 -6.56
CA LYS A 31 -2.95 -3.03 -7.73
C LYS A 31 -1.56 -3.31 -8.32
N ARG A 32 -0.75 -4.13 -7.64
CA ARG A 32 0.64 -4.46 -8.00
C ARG A 32 1.50 -3.23 -8.29
N ARG A 33 1.32 -2.15 -7.52
CA ARG A 33 2.02 -0.88 -7.73
C ARG A 33 2.45 -0.24 -6.42
N CYS A 34 3.64 0.33 -6.39
CA CYS A 34 4.16 1.08 -5.25
C CYS A 34 3.69 2.54 -5.29
N ALA A 35 3.04 2.98 -4.22
CA ALA A 35 2.60 4.37 -4.07
C ALA A 35 3.78 5.34 -3.85
N HIS A 36 4.92 4.86 -3.34
CA HIS A 36 6.09 5.71 -3.10
C HIS A 36 6.92 5.89 -4.37
N CYS A 37 7.51 4.81 -4.89
CA CYS A 37 8.46 4.89 -6.01
C CYS A 37 7.87 4.57 -7.40
N GLY A 38 6.62 4.15 -7.51
CA GLY A 38 5.99 3.78 -8.79
C GLY A 38 6.30 2.37 -9.29
N TYR A 39 7.13 1.57 -8.61
CA TYR A 39 7.41 0.17 -9.00
C TYR A 39 6.11 -0.58 -9.36
N PRO A 40 6.01 -1.27 -10.52
CA PRO A 40 7.11 -1.75 -11.40
C PRO A 40 7.62 -0.78 -12.47
N ASP A 41 7.07 0.43 -12.59
CA ASP A 41 7.48 1.38 -13.65
C ASP A 41 9.00 1.59 -13.66
N PRO A 42 9.66 1.72 -14.82
CA PRO A 42 11.12 1.89 -14.87
C PRO A 42 11.56 3.24 -14.27
N LYS A 43 10.78 4.29 -14.50
CA LYS A 43 11.03 5.62 -13.92
C LYS A 43 10.57 5.67 -12.47
N TRP A 44 11.35 6.36 -11.64
CA TRP A 44 10.93 6.69 -10.29
C TRP A 44 9.76 7.67 -10.33
N ARG A 45 8.77 7.43 -9.46
CA ARG A 45 7.65 8.35 -9.30
C ARG A 45 8.14 9.65 -8.67
N SER A 46 7.92 10.75 -9.38
CA SER A 46 8.09 12.12 -8.91
C SER A 46 6.74 12.83 -9.11
N TYR A 47 6.40 13.77 -8.23
CA TYR A 47 5.20 14.59 -8.35
C TYR A 47 5.54 15.92 -8.98
#